data_AF-A0A453EKN4-F1
#
_entry.id   AF-A0A453EKN4-F1
#
_cell.length_a   1.000
_cell.length_b   1.000
_cell.length_c   1.000
_cell.angle_alpha   90.00
_cell.angle_beta   90.00
_cell.angle_gamma   90.00
#
_symmetry.space_group_name_H-M   'P 1'
#
loop_
_entity.id
_entity.type
_entity.pdbx_description
1 polymer ?
#
loop_
_entity_poly.entity_id
_entity_poly.type
_entity_poly.pdbx_seq_one_letter_code
_entity_poly.pdbx_strand_id
1 'polypeptide(L)'
;MEEESHCPLRWESTGDQWWYATPIDWAAASGHYDVVRELLHLDANLLIKLTSLRRIRRLESVWDDDMRFADAATNRASVARCLLLDCESRARPGGNRLIRAGYGGWLLYTAAAAGDAGFVRELLGRQPLLVFGEGEYGVTDVLYAAARSRRPEVFRMLLNAVLSPAGEDGAGDLGGAPSGATRGGYMFRREMMNRAMHAAARGGDLEVLRELLQGCSDAAAYQDAQGATILHAAAARG
;
A
#
# COMPACT_ATOMS: atom_id res chain seq x y z
N MET A 1 -24.74 14.92 29.77
CA MET A 1 -23.70 14.17 29.04
C MET A 1 -23.61 14.84 27.69
N GLU A 2 -22.77 15.85 27.60
CA GLU A 2 -22.50 16.56 26.35
C GLU A 2 -21.35 15.82 25.67
N GLU A 3 -21.61 15.26 24.49
CA GLU A 3 -20.56 14.79 23.59
C GLU A 3 -19.80 16.02 23.09
N GLU A 4 -18.67 16.30 23.72
CA GLU A 4 -17.75 17.33 23.26
C GLU A 4 -17.17 16.93 21.90
N SER A 5 -17.83 17.41 20.85
CA SER A 5 -17.35 17.46 19.47
C SER A 5 -16.25 18.51 19.35
N HIS A 6 -15.18 18.42 20.14
CA HIS A 6 -14.05 19.33 20.04
C HIS A 6 -13.16 18.87 18.90
N CYS A 7 -13.37 19.45 17.71
CA CYS A 7 -12.30 19.60 16.73
C CYS A 7 -11.21 20.45 17.41
N PRO A 8 -10.08 19.88 17.90
CA PRO A 8 -9.07 20.69 18.52
C PRO A 8 -8.25 21.27 17.37
N LEU A 9 -8.69 22.41 16.83
CA LEU A 9 -7.83 23.32 16.09
C LEU A 9 -6.84 24.00 17.06
N ARG A 10 -6.15 23.21 17.90
CA ARG A 10 -5.09 23.70 18.78
C ARG A 10 -3.79 23.66 17.97
N TRP A 11 -3.49 24.79 17.33
CA TRP A 11 -2.23 25.06 16.65
C TRP A 11 -1.10 25.46 17.62
N GLU A 12 -1.34 25.41 18.93
CA GLU A 12 -0.39 25.83 19.94
C GLU A 12 0.25 24.62 20.63
N SER A 13 1.57 24.51 20.50
CA SER A 13 2.47 23.71 21.36
C SER A 13 2.52 22.18 21.15
N THR A 14 2.78 21.72 19.92
CA THR A 14 3.36 20.38 19.69
C THR A 14 4.63 20.53 18.86
N GLY A 15 5.79 20.41 19.51
CA GLY A 15 7.11 20.53 18.89
C GLY A 15 7.26 19.67 17.63
N ASP A 16 7.77 20.28 16.56
CA ASP A 16 8.41 19.72 15.36
C ASP A 16 7.75 18.62 14.51
N GLN A 17 6.66 17.97 14.92
CA GLN A 17 6.15 16.80 14.20
C GLN A 17 4.92 17.04 13.31
N TRP A 18 4.12 18.11 13.55
CA TRP A 18 2.73 18.17 13.05
C TRP A 18 2.47 19.23 11.97
N TRP A 19 3.43 20.09 11.64
CA TRP A 19 3.26 21.17 10.65
C TRP A 19 3.01 20.69 9.21
N TYR A 20 3.19 19.38 8.95
CA TYR A 20 2.94 18.77 7.64
C TYR A 20 1.49 18.31 7.44
N ALA A 21 0.72 17.98 8.49
CA ALA A 21 -0.62 17.43 8.33
C ALA A 21 -1.61 18.51 7.88
N THR A 22 -2.29 18.31 6.76
CA THR A 22 -3.30 19.26 6.25
C THR A 22 -4.71 18.86 6.66
N PRO A 23 -5.69 19.79 6.66
CA PRO A 23 -7.07 19.47 7.05
C PRO A 23 -7.68 18.29 6.29
N ILE A 24 -7.31 18.11 5.01
CA ILE A 24 -7.77 16.96 4.21
C ILE A 24 -7.17 15.62 4.71
N ASP A 25 -5.94 15.62 5.23
CA ASP A 25 -5.31 14.42 5.78
C ASP A 25 -6.03 13.98 7.06
N TRP A 26 -6.40 14.95 7.90
CA TRP A 26 -7.17 14.73 9.13
C TRP A 26 -8.58 14.23 8.83
N ALA A 27 -9.29 14.90 7.92
CA ALA A 27 -10.62 14.46 7.50
C ALA A 27 -10.59 13.03 6.95
N ALA A 28 -9.56 12.68 6.17
CA ALA A 28 -9.39 11.32 5.66
C ALA A 28 -9.04 10.30 6.76
N ALA A 29 -8.16 10.63 7.70
CA ALA A 29 -7.81 9.76 8.83
C ALA A 29 -8.99 9.52 9.78
N SER A 30 -9.88 10.49 9.93
CA SER A 30 -11.12 10.35 10.73
C SER A 30 -12.30 9.76 9.95
N GLY A 31 -12.15 9.49 8.65
CA GLY A 31 -13.20 8.88 7.82
C GLY A 31 -14.31 9.85 7.39
N HIS A 32 -14.11 11.16 7.53
CA HIS A 32 -15.07 12.19 7.18
C HIS A 32 -15.07 12.45 5.66
N TYR A 33 -15.64 11.51 4.91
CA TYR A 33 -15.73 11.58 3.45
C TYR A 33 -16.34 12.89 2.95
N ASP A 34 -17.44 13.35 3.55
CA ASP A 34 -18.11 14.58 3.12
C ASP A 34 -17.21 15.80 3.24
N VAL A 35 -16.41 15.90 4.30
CA VAL A 35 -15.44 16.98 4.48
C VAL A 35 -14.34 16.89 3.43
N VAL A 36 -13.81 15.68 3.17
CA VAL A 36 -12.81 15.47 2.12
C VAL A 36 -13.37 15.88 0.75
N ARG A 37 -14.62 15.49 0.47
CA ARG A 37 -15.32 15.83 -0.78
C ARG A 37 -15.47 17.35 -0.91
N GLU A 38 -15.95 18.05 0.12
CA GLU A 38 -16.08 19.52 0.08
C GLU A 38 -14.73 20.22 -0.07
N LEU A 39 -13.69 19.78 0.65
CA LEU A 39 -12.34 20.31 0.50
C LEU A 39 -11.80 20.16 -0.93
N LEU A 40 -12.05 19.02 -1.58
CA LEU A 40 -11.67 18.80 -2.98
C LEU A 40 -12.47 19.66 -3.97
N HIS A 41 -13.72 20.03 -3.65
CA HIS A 41 -14.47 21.00 -4.45
C HIS A 41 -13.92 22.42 -4.31
N LEU A 42 -13.42 22.78 -3.12
CA LEU A 42 -12.76 24.07 -2.88
C LEU A 42 -11.39 24.16 -3.56
N ASP A 43 -10.57 23.11 -3.46
CA ASP A 43 -9.26 23.04 -4.10
C ASP A 43 -8.93 21.59 -4.51
N ALA A 44 -9.00 21.33 -5.82
CA ALA A 44 -8.66 20.03 -6.38
C ALA A 44 -7.18 19.65 -6.19
N ASN A 45 -6.27 20.62 -5.98
CA ASN A 45 -4.86 20.33 -5.72
C ASN A 45 -4.63 19.65 -4.37
N LEU A 46 -5.60 19.70 -3.46
CA LEU A 46 -5.55 18.95 -2.21
C LEU A 46 -5.51 17.43 -2.45
N LEU A 47 -5.98 16.95 -3.61
CA LEU A 47 -5.86 15.54 -3.96
C LEU A 47 -4.39 15.12 -4.05
N ILE A 48 -3.51 15.95 -4.63
CA ILE A 48 -2.07 15.67 -4.72
C ILE A 48 -1.46 15.49 -3.32
N LYS A 49 -1.93 16.27 -2.34
CA LYS A 49 -1.49 16.14 -0.94
C LYS A 49 -2.03 14.84 -0.34
N LEU A 50 -3.32 14.56 -0.50
CA LEU A 50 -3.97 13.37 0.03
C LEU A 50 -3.35 12.06 -0.49
N THR A 51 -2.90 12.05 -1.76
CA THR A 51 -2.37 10.87 -2.44
C THR A 51 -0.84 10.78 -2.48
N SER A 52 -0.10 11.70 -1.86
CA SER A 52 1.38 11.63 -1.88
C SER A 52 1.91 10.57 -0.93
N LEU A 53 2.66 9.59 -1.44
CA LEU A 53 3.22 8.50 -0.63
C LEU A 53 4.20 9.02 0.42
N ARG A 54 5.06 9.98 0.04
CA ARG A 54 6.04 10.59 0.96
C ARG A 54 5.36 11.23 2.16
N ARG A 55 4.22 11.88 1.93
CA ARG A 55 3.42 12.52 2.98
C ARG A 55 2.71 11.47 3.83
N ILE A 56 2.05 10.49 3.22
CA ILE A 56 1.34 9.42 3.92
C ILE A 56 2.29 8.68 4.86
N ARG A 57 3.50 8.30 4.42
CA ARG A 57 4.45 7.58 5.28
C ARG A 57 4.90 8.36 6.51
N ARG A 58 5.01 9.69 6.41
CA ARG A 58 5.30 10.56 7.57
C ARG A 58 4.10 10.68 8.50
N LEU A 59 2.89 10.67 7.96
CA LEU A 59 1.67 10.70 8.75
C LEU A 59 1.43 9.35 9.45
N GLU A 60 1.74 8.23 8.80
CA GLU A 60 1.63 6.90 9.38
C GLU A 60 2.50 6.74 10.63
N SER A 61 3.73 7.27 10.67
CA SER A 61 4.51 7.24 11.90
C SER A 61 3.86 8.04 13.04
N VAL A 62 3.12 9.11 12.73
CA VAL A 62 2.41 9.90 13.74
C VAL A 62 1.14 9.20 14.20
N TRP A 63 0.38 8.60 13.27
CA TRP A 63 -0.85 7.88 13.58
C TRP A 63 -0.61 6.57 14.30
N ASP A 64 0.49 5.87 13.98
CA ASP A 64 0.85 4.59 14.61
C ASP A 64 1.17 4.76 16.11
N ASP A 65 1.68 5.93 16.52
CA ASP A 65 2.04 6.24 17.91
C ASP A 65 0.85 6.72 18.75
N ASP A 66 -0.27 7.10 18.12
CA ASP A 66 -1.44 7.69 18.80
C ASP A 66 -2.68 6.81 18.63
N MET A 67 -3.12 6.22 19.75
CA MET A 67 -4.27 5.31 19.80
C MET A 67 -5.57 5.92 19.26
N ARG A 68 -5.71 7.25 19.21
CA ARG A 68 -6.88 7.92 18.62
C ARG A 68 -6.99 7.69 17.12
N PHE A 69 -5.88 7.33 16.46
CA PHE A 69 -5.80 7.07 15.02
C PHE A 69 -5.60 5.58 14.70
N ALA A 70 -5.94 4.68 15.62
CA ALA A 70 -5.88 3.24 15.37
C ALA A 70 -6.67 2.82 14.11
N ASP A 71 -7.78 3.50 13.83
CA ASP A 71 -8.63 3.24 12.66
C ASP A 71 -8.26 4.09 11.43
N ALA A 72 -7.19 4.89 11.48
CA ALA A 72 -6.85 5.82 10.40
C ALA A 72 -6.61 5.12 9.05
N ALA A 73 -6.00 3.93 9.04
CA ALA A 73 -5.82 3.16 7.81
C ALA A 73 -7.17 2.76 7.20
N THR A 74 -8.07 2.20 8.01
CA THR A 74 -9.42 1.76 7.60
C THR A 74 -10.26 2.95 7.11
N ASN A 75 -10.23 4.05 7.85
CA ASN A 75 -10.94 5.28 7.51
C ASN A 75 -10.46 5.87 6.18
N ARG A 76 -9.14 5.88 5.96
CA ARG A 76 -8.56 6.35 4.69
C ARG A 76 -8.93 5.45 3.52
N ALA A 77 -8.93 4.13 3.71
CA ALA A 77 -9.40 3.19 2.69
C ALA A 77 -10.89 3.39 2.37
N SER A 78 -11.73 3.63 3.39
CA SER A 78 -13.14 3.96 3.22
C SER A 78 -13.33 5.25 2.40
N VAL A 79 -12.62 6.32 2.75
CA VAL A 79 -12.64 7.59 2.00
C VAL A 79 -12.17 7.40 0.57
N ALA A 80 -11.09 6.65 0.35
CA ALA A 80 -10.57 6.32 -0.97
C ALA A 80 -11.61 5.54 -1.81
N ARG A 81 -12.32 4.60 -1.19
CA ARG A 81 -13.40 3.83 -1.82
C ARG A 81 -14.58 4.72 -2.19
N CYS A 82 -15.03 5.60 -1.29
CA CYS A 82 -16.09 6.56 -1.59
C CYS A 82 -15.69 7.52 -2.73
N LEU A 83 -14.45 8.04 -2.74
CA LEU A 83 -13.95 8.88 -3.83
C LEU A 83 -13.93 8.14 -5.18
N LEU A 84 -13.55 6.85 -5.19
CA LEU A 84 -13.60 6.02 -6.38
C LEU A 84 -15.03 5.87 -6.90
N LEU A 85 -15.98 5.50 -6.03
CA LEU A 85 -17.39 5.31 -6.38
C LEU A 85 -18.06 6.61 -6.86
N ASP A 86 -17.76 7.75 -6.23
CA ASP A 86 -18.29 9.05 -6.66
C ASP A 86 -17.72 9.49 -8.01
N CYS A 87 -16.48 9.11 -8.32
CA CYS A 87 -15.88 9.34 -9.63
C CYS A 87 -16.50 8.42 -10.71
N GLU A 88 -16.90 7.20 -10.34
CA GLU A 88 -17.57 6.22 -11.21
C GLU A 88 -19.03 6.61 -11.49
N SER A 89 -19.79 7.06 -10.48
CA SER A 89 -21.20 7.46 -10.64
C SER A 89 -21.39 8.67 -11.56
N ARG A 90 -20.36 9.54 -11.63
CA ARG A 90 -20.29 10.68 -12.54
C ARG A 90 -19.69 10.33 -13.92
N ALA A 91 -19.29 9.08 -14.14
CA ALA A 91 -18.67 8.62 -15.38
C ALA A 91 -19.65 7.83 -16.26
N ARG A 92 -19.28 7.63 -17.54
CA ARG A 92 -19.96 6.65 -18.41
C ARG A 92 -19.77 5.23 -17.84
N PRO A 93 -20.66 4.27 -18.14
CA PRO A 93 -20.51 2.88 -17.69
C PRO A 93 -19.09 2.35 -17.99
N GLY A 94 -18.41 1.80 -16.98
CA GLY A 94 -17.01 1.33 -17.08
C GLY A 94 -15.94 2.40 -16.82
N GLY A 95 -16.31 3.55 -16.28
CA GLY A 95 -15.41 4.69 -16.07
C GLY A 95 -14.51 4.57 -14.84
N ASN A 96 -13.36 3.89 -14.98
CA ASN A 96 -12.29 3.90 -13.97
C ASN A 96 -11.53 5.25 -13.95
N ARG A 97 -12.21 6.40 -13.84
CA ARG A 97 -11.60 7.73 -14.03
C ARG A 97 -10.43 8.00 -13.08
N LEU A 98 -10.58 7.62 -11.81
CA LEU A 98 -9.56 7.86 -10.78
C LEU A 98 -8.32 7.00 -11.01
N ILE A 99 -8.50 5.72 -11.36
CA ILE A 99 -7.41 4.82 -11.74
C ILE A 99 -6.73 5.33 -13.01
N ARG A 100 -7.50 5.66 -14.06
CA ARG A 100 -6.97 6.20 -15.33
C ARG A 100 -6.26 7.55 -15.17
N ALA A 101 -6.53 8.27 -14.08
CA ALA A 101 -5.88 9.53 -13.75
C ALA A 101 -4.54 9.34 -13.01
N GLY A 102 -4.08 8.11 -12.77
CA GLY A 102 -2.79 7.86 -12.12
C GLY A 102 -2.89 7.58 -10.62
N TYR A 103 -4.09 7.48 -10.04
CA TYR A 103 -4.28 7.34 -8.60
C TYR A 103 -4.57 5.91 -8.14
N GLY A 104 -4.54 4.92 -9.02
CA GLY A 104 -4.75 3.52 -8.65
C GLY A 104 -3.70 3.03 -7.64
N GLY A 105 -2.44 3.45 -7.79
CA GLY A 105 -1.37 3.08 -6.84
C GLY A 105 -1.68 3.52 -5.40
N TRP A 106 -2.25 4.71 -5.24
CA TRP A 106 -2.71 5.23 -3.95
C TRP A 106 -3.91 4.43 -3.40
N LEU A 107 -4.89 4.12 -4.26
CA LEU A 107 -6.05 3.29 -3.88
C LEU A 107 -5.59 1.91 -3.40
N LEU A 108 -4.67 1.27 -4.12
CA LEU A 108 -4.16 -0.05 -3.78
C LEU A 108 -3.33 -0.01 -2.48
N TYR A 109 -2.47 0.99 -2.30
CA TYR A 109 -1.71 1.17 -1.06
C TYR A 109 -2.61 1.36 0.15
N THR A 110 -3.61 2.24 0.05
CA THR A 110 -4.53 2.51 1.17
C THR A 110 -5.40 1.31 1.50
N ALA A 111 -5.88 0.58 0.50
CA ALA A 111 -6.59 -0.69 0.69
C ALA A 111 -5.70 -1.75 1.38
N ALA A 112 -4.45 -1.87 0.94
CA ALA A 112 -3.47 -2.79 1.53
C ALA A 112 -3.14 -2.41 2.97
N ALA A 113 -2.92 -1.13 3.26
CA ALA A 113 -2.63 -0.63 4.60
C ALA A 113 -3.78 -0.86 5.59
N ALA A 114 -5.03 -0.78 5.12
CA ALA A 114 -6.22 -1.11 5.90
C ALA A 114 -6.44 -2.63 6.07
N GLY A 115 -5.72 -3.46 5.31
CA GLY A 115 -5.97 -4.90 5.27
C GLY A 115 -7.34 -5.25 4.65
N ASP A 116 -7.85 -4.42 3.74
CA ASP A 116 -9.13 -4.65 3.06
C ASP A 116 -8.94 -5.54 1.81
N ALA A 117 -8.99 -6.86 2.02
CA ALA A 117 -8.89 -7.85 0.95
C ALA A 117 -10.01 -7.72 -0.10
N GLY A 118 -11.19 -7.23 0.28
CA GLY A 118 -12.31 -7.02 -0.63
C GLY A 118 -11.99 -5.90 -1.62
N PHE A 119 -11.55 -4.77 -1.09
CA PHE A 119 -11.20 -3.61 -1.90
C PHE A 119 -9.97 -3.87 -2.80
N VAL A 120 -8.94 -4.57 -2.29
CA VAL A 120 -7.79 -5.00 -3.09
C VAL A 120 -8.22 -5.86 -4.28
N ARG A 121 -9.11 -6.84 -4.06
CA ARG A 121 -9.63 -7.71 -5.14
C ARG A 121 -10.44 -6.90 -6.16
N GLU A 122 -11.22 -5.93 -5.70
CA GLU A 122 -11.98 -5.00 -6.54
C GLU A 122 -11.08 -4.20 -7.48
N LEU A 123 -9.95 -3.70 -6.97
CA LEU A 123 -8.98 -2.91 -7.73
C LEU A 123 -8.20 -3.77 -8.73
N LEU A 124 -7.71 -4.93 -8.31
CA LEU A 124 -7.00 -5.87 -9.19
C LEU A 124 -7.91 -6.48 -10.25
N GLY A 125 -9.20 -6.68 -9.95
CA GLY A 125 -10.20 -7.12 -10.93
C GLY A 125 -10.47 -6.06 -12.02
N ARG A 126 -10.35 -4.77 -11.70
CA ARG A 126 -10.42 -3.68 -12.68
C ARG A 126 -9.14 -3.53 -13.49
N GLN A 127 -7.98 -3.60 -12.83
CA GLN A 127 -6.67 -3.45 -13.46
C GLN A 127 -5.63 -4.36 -12.78
N PRO A 128 -5.37 -5.57 -13.32
CA PRO A 128 -4.43 -6.52 -12.73
C PRO A 128 -3.00 -5.99 -12.60
N LEU A 129 -2.56 -5.19 -13.58
CA LEU A 129 -1.21 -4.61 -13.62
C LEU A 129 -0.96 -3.58 -12.51
N LEU A 130 -1.99 -3.16 -11.78
CA LEU A 130 -1.84 -2.20 -10.68
C LEU A 130 -0.94 -2.72 -9.56
N VAL A 131 -0.83 -4.05 -9.44
CA VAL A 131 0.07 -4.70 -8.48
C VAL A 131 1.54 -4.32 -8.68
N PHE A 132 1.94 -3.93 -9.90
CA PHE A 132 3.30 -3.49 -10.22
C PHE A 132 3.61 -2.05 -9.80
N GLY A 133 2.57 -1.31 -9.42
CA GLY A 133 2.68 0.07 -9.00
C GLY A 133 2.21 1.08 -10.05
N GLU A 134 1.92 2.28 -9.57
CA GLU A 134 1.49 3.43 -10.36
C GLU A 134 1.89 4.72 -9.64
N GLY A 135 2.45 5.69 -10.37
CA GLY A 135 2.91 6.96 -9.82
C GLY A 135 4.04 6.76 -8.79
N GLU A 136 3.83 7.27 -7.57
CA GLU A 136 4.80 7.15 -6.47
C GLU A 136 4.80 5.78 -5.78
N TYR A 137 3.82 4.93 -6.07
CA TYR A 137 3.59 3.66 -5.36
C TYR A 137 4.13 2.50 -6.19
N GLY A 138 5.18 1.83 -5.70
CA GLY A 138 5.71 0.60 -6.29
C GLY A 138 5.27 -0.66 -5.55
N VAL A 139 5.62 -1.84 -6.11
CA VAL A 139 5.39 -3.16 -5.51
C VAL A 139 5.83 -3.22 -4.04
N THR A 140 7.04 -2.73 -3.77
CA THR A 140 7.61 -2.75 -2.42
C THR A 140 6.79 -1.91 -1.45
N ASP A 141 6.23 -0.79 -1.90
CA ASP A 141 5.42 0.10 -1.05
C ASP A 141 4.07 -0.55 -0.71
N VAL A 142 3.43 -1.19 -1.70
CA VAL A 142 2.17 -1.90 -1.53
C VAL A 142 2.33 -3.15 -0.64
N LEU A 143 3.38 -3.94 -0.84
CA LEU A 143 3.69 -5.09 0.03
C LEU A 143 4.06 -4.66 1.45
N TYR A 144 4.76 -3.52 1.60
CA TYR A 144 5.07 -2.95 2.90
C TYR A 144 3.78 -2.55 3.64
N ALA A 145 2.85 -1.88 2.95
CA ALA A 145 1.54 -1.52 3.52
C ALA A 145 0.76 -2.76 3.95
N ALA A 146 0.73 -3.81 3.12
CA ALA A 146 0.07 -5.06 3.42
C ALA A 146 0.67 -5.75 4.67
N ALA A 147 2.00 -5.82 4.78
CA ALA A 147 2.67 -6.39 5.96
C ALA A 147 2.35 -5.58 7.23
N ARG A 148 2.33 -4.24 7.12
CA ARG A 148 2.01 -3.36 8.26
C ARG A 148 0.57 -3.56 8.78
N SER A 149 -0.36 -3.94 7.91
CA SER A 149 -1.77 -4.15 8.28
C SER A 149 -2.01 -5.32 9.24
N ARG A 150 -1.00 -6.20 9.44
CA ARG A 150 -1.08 -7.45 10.22
C ARG A 150 -2.20 -8.39 9.75
N ARG A 151 -2.59 -8.27 8.48
CA ARG A 151 -3.52 -9.18 7.80
C ARG A 151 -2.77 -9.94 6.71
N PRO A 152 -2.21 -11.11 7.03
CA PRO A 152 -1.32 -11.83 6.13
C PRO A 152 -2.04 -12.30 4.86
N GLU A 153 -3.37 -12.41 4.87
CA GLU A 153 -4.19 -12.73 3.70
C GLU A 153 -4.01 -11.71 2.57
N VAL A 154 -3.94 -10.42 2.89
CA VAL A 154 -3.78 -9.35 1.90
C VAL A 154 -2.37 -9.40 1.31
N PHE A 155 -1.37 -9.63 2.15
CA PHE A 155 0.00 -9.79 1.68
C PHE A 155 0.14 -10.98 0.72
N ARG A 156 -0.40 -12.16 1.09
CA ARG A 156 -0.40 -13.36 0.24
C ARG A 156 -1.12 -13.11 -1.09
N MET A 157 -2.27 -12.44 -1.06
CA MET A 157 -3.02 -12.10 -2.27
C MET A 157 -2.20 -11.23 -3.22
N LEU A 158 -1.57 -10.17 -2.71
CA LEU A 158 -0.74 -9.26 -3.50
C LEU A 158 0.51 -9.96 -4.03
N LEU A 159 1.20 -10.74 -3.19
CA LEU A 159 2.38 -11.51 -3.60
C LEU A 159 2.02 -12.51 -4.71
N ASN A 160 0.92 -13.24 -4.57
CA ASN A 160 0.47 -14.17 -5.60
C ASN A 160 0.14 -13.42 -6.90
N ALA A 161 -0.49 -12.25 -6.83
CA ALA A 161 -0.75 -11.42 -8.02
C ALA A 161 0.54 -10.94 -8.70
N VAL A 162 1.57 -10.56 -7.93
CA VAL A 162 2.90 -10.19 -8.46
C VAL A 162 3.59 -11.37 -9.15
N LEU A 163 3.46 -12.58 -8.59
CA LEU A 163 4.14 -13.78 -9.07
C LEU A 163 3.38 -14.52 -10.19
N SER A 164 2.07 -14.27 -10.35
CA SER A 164 1.21 -14.90 -11.36
C SER A 164 1.71 -14.75 -12.81
N PRO A 165 2.10 -13.55 -13.30
CA PRO A 165 2.60 -13.42 -14.67
C PRO A 165 3.95 -14.11 -14.93
N ALA A 166 4.65 -14.57 -13.89
CA ALA A 166 5.87 -15.38 -14.04
C ALA A 166 5.57 -16.89 -14.14
N GLY A 167 4.30 -17.30 -14.14
CA GLY A 167 3.86 -18.71 -14.15
C GLY A 167 3.37 -19.25 -15.50
N GLU A 168 3.02 -18.38 -16.44
CA GLU A 168 2.39 -18.80 -17.71
C GLU A 168 3.41 -19.13 -18.82
N ASP A 169 4.68 -18.72 -18.69
CA ASP A 169 5.71 -18.93 -19.71
C ASP A 169 6.47 -20.28 -19.63
N GLY A 170 5.94 -21.33 -18.99
CA GLY A 170 6.78 -22.53 -18.79
C GLY A 170 6.14 -23.85 -18.37
N ALA A 171 4.83 -24.05 -18.52
CA ALA A 171 4.20 -25.35 -18.23
C ALA A 171 4.06 -26.24 -19.48
N GLY A 172 5.05 -26.19 -20.39
CA GLY A 172 5.04 -27.01 -21.59
C GLY A 172 6.40 -27.08 -22.29
N ASP A 173 7.40 -27.69 -21.67
CA ASP A 173 8.24 -28.69 -22.37
C ASP A 173 9.12 -29.46 -21.38
N LEU A 174 9.10 -30.79 -21.48
CA LEU A 174 9.93 -31.70 -20.71
C LEU A 174 11.25 -31.93 -21.47
N GLY A 175 12.37 -31.41 -20.95
CA GLY A 175 13.70 -31.96 -21.26
C GLY A 175 14.69 -31.11 -22.07
N GLY A 176 14.48 -29.81 -22.24
CA GLY A 176 15.44 -28.91 -22.88
C GLY A 176 16.13 -27.95 -21.90
N ALA A 177 17.42 -27.63 -22.15
CA ALA A 177 18.19 -26.64 -21.39
C ALA A 177 17.42 -25.31 -21.20
N PRO A 178 17.63 -24.57 -20.08
CA PRO A 178 16.85 -23.38 -19.76
C PRO A 178 16.99 -22.33 -20.88
N SER A 179 15.91 -22.12 -21.62
CA SER A 179 15.78 -21.04 -22.59
C SER A 179 15.95 -19.69 -21.89
N GLY A 180 16.46 -18.68 -22.60
CA GLY A 180 16.64 -17.33 -22.06
C GLY A 180 15.35 -16.72 -21.45
N ALA A 181 14.18 -17.16 -21.93
CA ALA A 181 12.87 -16.81 -21.36
C ALA A 181 12.66 -17.37 -19.94
N THR A 182 13.04 -18.64 -19.70
CA THR A 182 12.98 -19.30 -18.38
C THR A 182 13.92 -18.63 -17.37
N ARG A 183 15.10 -18.17 -17.84
CA ARG A 183 16.05 -17.41 -17.00
C ARG A 183 15.51 -16.03 -16.64
N GLY A 184 14.82 -15.35 -17.57
CA GLY A 184 14.16 -14.07 -17.31
C GLY A 184 13.06 -14.17 -16.25
N GLY A 185 12.17 -15.15 -16.39
CA GLY A 185 11.10 -15.41 -15.41
C GLY A 185 11.63 -15.80 -14.03
N TYR A 186 12.70 -16.61 -13.96
CA TYR A 186 13.38 -16.94 -12.71
C TYR A 186 14.00 -15.72 -12.02
N MET A 187 14.73 -14.87 -12.77
CA MET A 187 15.34 -13.66 -12.24
C MET A 187 14.28 -12.65 -11.76
N PHE A 188 13.20 -12.48 -12.51
CA PHE A 188 12.07 -11.65 -12.12
C PHE A 188 11.41 -12.16 -10.82
N ARG A 189 11.10 -13.45 -10.74
CA ARG A 189 10.54 -14.06 -9.53
C ARG A 189 11.45 -13.86 -8.32
N ARG A 190 12.77 -14.05 -8.50
CA ARG A 190 13.76 -13.83 -7.43
C ARG A 190 13.78 -12.37 -6.96
N GLU A 191 13.75 -11.42 -7.89
CA GLU A 191 13.72 -9.98 -7.57
C GLU A 191 12.42 -9.58 -6.84
N MET A 192 11.27 -10.08 -7.31
CA MET A 192 9.99 -9.84 -6.64
C MET A 192 9.95 -10.45 -5.24
N MET A 193 10.49 -11.67 -5.08
CA MET A 193 10.61 -12.32 -3.77
C MET A 193 11.53 -11.52 -2.83
N ASN A 194 12.66 -11.02 -3.33
CA ASN A 194 13.57 -10.18 -2.56
C ASN A 194 12.86 -8.92 -2.04
N ARG A 195 12.13 -8.22 -2.91
CA ARG A 195 11.32 -7.06 -2.51
C ARG A 195 10.25 -7.41 -1.48
N ALA A 196 9.59 -8.55 -1.63
CA ALA A 196 8.59 -9.03 -0.69
C ALA A 196 9.20 -9.30 0.70
N MET A 197 10.38 -9.94 0.75
CA MET A 197 11.12 -10.20 1.98
C MET A 197 11.50 -8.91 2.71
N HIS A 198 12.06 -7.95 1.98
CA HIS A 198 12.39 -6.63 2.54
C HIS A 198 11.15 -5.87 3.04
N ALA A 199 10.06 -5.92 2.28
CA ALA A 199 8.80 -5.29 2.65
C ALA A 199 8.17 -5.92 3.92
N ALA A 200 8.13 -7.25 4.00
CA ALA A 200 7.63 -7.99 5.16
C ALA A 200 8.47 -7.72 6.41
N ALA A 201 9.80 -7.77 6.28
CA ALA A 201 10.73 -7.47 7.37
C ALA A 201 10.56 -6.04 7.88
N ARG A 202 10.46 -5.06 6.97
CA ARG A 202 10.23 -3.65 7.31
C ARG A 202 8.84 -3.38 7.90
N GLY A 203 7.82 -4.11 7.45
CA GLY A 203 6.45 -4.00 7.94
C GLY A 203 6.23 -4.64 9.31
N GLY A 204 7.13 -5.53 9.74
CA GLY A 204 7.07 -6.20 11.05
C GLY A 204 6.09 -7.38 11.11
N ASP A 205 5.69 -7.94 9.97
CA ASP A 205 4.79 -9.10 9.93
C ASP A 205 5.58 -10.40 10.10
N LEU A 206 5.62 -10.91 11.34
CA LEU A 206 6.34 -12.14 11.68
C LEU A 206 5.73 -13.39 11.06
N GLU A 207 4.42 -13.42 10.82
CA GLU A 207 3.75 -14.58 10.23
C GLU A 207 4.17 -14.72 8.77
N VAL A 208 4.01 -13.64 8.00
CA VAL A 208 4.44 -13.59 6.60
C VAL A 208 5.92 -13.87 6.48
N LEU A 209 6.76 -13.24 7.32
CA LEU A 209 8.22 -13.43 7.23
C LEU A 209 8.63 -14.88 7.50
N ARG A 210 8.00 -15.55 8.47
CA ARG A 210 8.24 -16.98 8.73
C ARG A 210 7.85 -17.83 7.53
N GLU A 211 6.70 -17.58 6.93
CA GLU A 211 6.25 -18.31 5.74
C GLU A 211 7.19 -18.13 4.56
N LEU A 212 7.61 -16.90 4.27
CA LEU A 212 8.54 -16.65 3.17
C LEU A 212 9.91 -17.29 3.42
N LEU A 213 10.34 -17.42 4.68
CA LEU A 213 11.56 -18.10 5.07
C LEU A 213 11.43 -19.63 5.10
N GLN A 214 10.22 -20.20 5.06
CA GLN A 214 10.05 -21.66 4.99
C GLN A 214 10.65 -22.17 3.67
N GLY A 215 11.76 -22.90 3.77
CA GLY A 215 12.51 -23.40 2.63
C GLY A 215 13.68 -22.51 2.17
N CYS A 216 13.93 -21.38 2.82
CA CYS A 216 15.13 -20.59 2.62
C CYS A 216 16.31 -21.20 3.37
N SER A 217 17.35 -21.63 2.65
CA SER A 217 18.59 -22.15 3.26
C SER A 217 19.48 -21.04 3.81
N ASP A 218 19.44 -19.84 3.21
CA ASP A 218 20.22 -18.68 3.62
C ASP A 218 19.44 -17.37 3.46
N ALA A 219 19.07 -16.77 4.58
CA ALA A 219 18.37 -15.48 4.61
C ALA A 219 19.27 -14.31 4.20
N ALA A 220 20.60 -14.45 4.30
CA ALA A 220 21.55 -13.41 3.90
C ALA A 220 21.67 -13.25 2.37
N ALA A 221 21.11 -14.19 1.60
CA ALA A 221 21.06 -14.15 0.14
C ALA A 221 20.06 -13.10 -0.40
N TYR A 222 19.17 -12.59 0.45
CA TYR A 222 18.24 -11.50 0.14
C TYR A 222 18.88 -10.17 0.49
N GLN A 223 19.38 -9.50 -0.56
CA GLN A 223 20.07 -8.21 -0.47
C GLN A 223 19.47 -7.25 -1.47
N ASP A 224 19.24 -6.01 -1.06
CA ASP A 224 18.84 -4.95 -1.99
C ASP A 224 20.01 -4.49 -2.87
N ALA A 225 19.76 -3.52 -3.76
CA ALA A 225 20.76 -2.99 -4.67
C ALA A 225 21.95 -2.31 -3.95
N GLN A 226 21.81 -2.00 -2.66
CA GLN A 226 22.82 -1.39 -1.80
C GLN A 226 23.52 -2.44 -0.91
N GLY A 227 23.14 -3.72 -1.02
CA GLY A 227 23.68 -4.80 -0.20
C GLY A 227 23.05 -4.90 1.20
N ALA A 228 21.99 -4.14 1.49
CA ALA A 228 21.30 -4.24 2.76
C ALA A 228 20.51 -5.55 2.81
N THR A 229 20.61 -6.26 3.93
CA THR A 229 19.89 -7.51 4.17
C THR A 229 18.49 -7.26 4.75
N ILE A 230 17.67 -8.32 4.84
CA ILE A 230 16.36 -8.27 5.51
C ILE A 230 16.44 -7.81 6.98
N LEU A 231 17.56 -8.04 7.66
CA LEU A 231 17.77 -7.58 9.05
C LEU A 231 17.95 -6.06 9.12
N HIS A 232 18.62 -5.45 8.13
CA HIS A 232 18.69 -3.99 8.04
C HIS A 232 17.30 -3.38 7.83
N ALA A 233 16.45 -4.04 7.03
CA ALA A 233 15.09 -3.60 6.80
C ALA A 233 14.21 -3.72 8.07
N ALA A 234 14.36 -4.79 8.84
CA ALA A 234 13.68 -4.98 10.12
C ALA A 234 14.08 -3.92 11.15
N ALA A 235 15.39 -3.65 11.29
CA ALA A 235 15.92 -2.67 12.25
C ALA A 235 15.47 -1.23 11.98
N ALA A 236 14.94 -0.92 10.78
CA ALA A 236 14.50 0.42 10.43
C ALA A 236 13.26 0.91 11.22
N ARG A 237 12.55 0.03 11.93
CA ARG A 237 11.40 0.39 12.80
C ARG A 237 11.69 0.28 14.31
N GLY A 238 12.93 0.01 14.71
CA GLY A 238 13.33 -0.20 16.11
C GLY A 238 13.05 -1.62 16.59
#